data_AF-A0A261KLN1-F1
#
_entry.id   AF-A0A261KLN1-F1
#
_cell.length_a   1.000
_cell.length_b   1.000
_cell.length_c   1.000
_cell.angle_alpha   90.00
_cell.angle_beta   90.00
_cell.angle_gamma   90.00
#
_symmetry.space_group_name_H-M   'P 1'
#
loop_
_entity.id
_entity.type
_entity.pdbx_description
1 polymer ?
#
loop_
_entity_poly.entity_id
_entity_poly.type
_entity_poly.pdbx_seq_one_letter_code
_entity_poly.pdbx_strand_id
1 'polypeptide(L)'
;MVSHRGTPVSLAMREEGRIFYSVLDMSNTEQNALKGDQDKNYWSEVNFKDKKQLSQLHFPSEIMQVGYGVVPNFQISKYNSGNSKIIQSYNDDGKPLDASGKELTEKDITDRTDDFWSSTARLGDKAPFQTLSDGKYIYVFRQSIAGNDPKNENPAIVNNTLLVDRFILSGTTLKLSREIRYQRSRHKTEPASRKDTLSAVDVEGKPFYEPTRELVFANNLANGNFSVLLLPGADSEEQRWQIFTTDATTGKVNSFNIRFDGSIVFETSDSQTVVANHFMSRPVNWFLPII
;
A
#
# COMPACT_ATOMS: atom_id res chain seq x y z
N MET A 1 -0.83 -14.65 10.81
CA MET A 1 -1.96 -15.43 10.27
C MET A 1 -3.24 -14.65 10.50
N VAL A 2 -4.19 -14.72 9.57
CA VAL A 2 -5.52 -14.10 9.68
C VAL A 2 -6.57 -15.11 9.25
N SER A 3 -7.74 -15.11 9.90
CA SER A 3 -8.91 -15.85 9.41
C SER A 3 -9.79 -14.90 8.61
N HIS A 4 -10.06 -15.24 7.35
CA HIS A 4 -10.91 -14.46 6.45
C HIS A 4 -12.11 -15.30 6.04
N ARG A 5 -13.30 -14.97 6.56
CA ARG A 5 -14.53 -15.76 6.37
C ARG A 5 -14.38 -17.24 6.75
N GLY A 6 -13.61 -17.52 7.81
CA GLY A 6 -13.32 -18.88 8.24
C GLY A 6 -12.18 -19.56 7.50
N THR A 7 -11.62 -18.95 6.44
CA THR A 7 -10.43 -19.44 5.72
C THR A 7 -9.15 -18.90 6.36
N PRO A 8 -8.28 -19.74 6.91
CA PRO A 8 -6.97 -19.32 7.39
C PRO A 8 -6.04 -18.90 6.25
N VAL A 9 -5.39 -17.75 6.43
CA VAL A 9 -4.33 -17.23 5.57
C VAL A 9 -3.09 -16.97 6.42
N SER A 10 -2.01 -17.67 6.11
CA SER A 10 -0.70 -17.46 6.73
C SER A 10 0.12 -16.52 5.87
N LEU A 11 0.84 -15.59 6.51
CA LEU A 11 1.71 -14.64 5.83
C LEU A 11 3.04 -14.56 6.58
N ALA A 12 4.14 -14.42 5.84
CA ALA A 12 5.48 -14.22 6.38
C ALA A 12 6.29 -13.28 5.49
N MET A 13 7.16 -12.49 6.10
CA MET A 13 8.11 -11.62 5.39
C MET A 13 9.48 -12.29 5.34
N ARG A 14 10.15 -12.25 4.19
CA ARG A 14 11.56 -12.63 4.08
C ARG A 14 12.50 -11.48 4.40
N GLU A 15 13.79 -11.76 4.58
CA GLU A 15 14.83 -10.77 4.88
C GLU A 15 14.95 -9.65 3.82
N GLU A 16 14.50 -9.89 2.58
CA GLU A 16 14.48 -8.88 1.53
C GLU A 16 13.27 -7.94 1.61
N GLY A 17 12.35 -8.15 2.56
CA GLY A 17 11.13 -7.35 2.75
C GLY A 17 9.92 -7.83 1.93
N ARG A 18 10.07 -8.89 1.15
CA ARG A 18 8.97 -9.49 0.36
C ARG A 18 8.07 -10.32 1.27
N ILE A 19 6.76 -10.12 1.17
CA ILE A 19 5.76 -10.88 1.92
C ILE A 19 5.23 -12.01 1.04
N PHE A 20 5.22 -13.22 1.59
CA PHE A 20 4.64 -14.42 0.99
C PHE A 20 3.46 -14.87 1.82
N TYR A 21 2.54 -15.60 1.19
CA TYR A 21 1.36 -16.13 1.86
C TYR A 21 0.99 -17.53 1.39
N SER A 22 0.27 -18.24 2.25
CA SER A 22 -0.36 -19.52 1.96
C SER A 22 -1.79 -19.51 2.50
N VAL A 23 -2.72 -20.10 1.76
CA VAL A 23 -4.14 -20.16 2.07
C VAL A 23 -4.53 -21.61 2.30
N LEU A 24 -5.25 -21.89 3.39
CA LEU A 24 -5.83 -23.21 3.63
C LEU A 24 -7.16 -23.31 2.87
N ASP A 25 -7.19 -24.07 1.78
CA ASP A 25 -8.40 -24.28 0.97
C ASP A 25 -8.90 -25.71 1.06
N MET A 26 -9.82 -25.94 2.01
CA MET A 26 -10.52 -27.21 2.18
C MET A 26 -11.76 -27.35 1.29
N SER A 27 -12.14 -26.29 0.57
CA SER A 27 -13.40 -26.24 -0.18
C SER A 27 -13.30 -26.87 -1.57
N ASN A 28 -12.09 -26.96 -2.12
CA ASN A 28 -11.85 -27.45 -3.47
C ASN A 28 -11.64 -28.98 -3.50
N THR A 29 -12.72 -29.74 -3.31
CA THR A 29 -12.71 -31.20 -3.20
C THR A 29 -12.21 -31.93 -4.46
N GLU A 30 -12.37 -31.36 -5.66
CA GLU A 30 -11.93 -31.99 -6.91
C GLU A 30 -10.41 -31.96 -7.10
N GLN A 31 -9.74 -30.83 -6.83
CA GLN A 31 -8.28 -30.76 -6.86
C GLN A 31 -7.62 -31.48 -5.67
N ASN A 32 -8.37 -31.65 -4.58
CA ASN A 32 -7.86 -32.23 -3.34
C ASN A 32 -8.25 -33.71 -3.14
N ALA A 33 -8.95 -34.35 -4.08
CA ALA A 33 -9.43 -35.73 -3.96
C ALA A 33 -8.31 -36.77 -3.70
N LEU A 34 -7.07 -36.46 -4.09
CA LEU A 34 -5.90 -37.33 -3.91
C LEU A 34 -5.04 -36.98 -2.69
N LYS A 35 -5.41 -35.92 -1.94
CA LYS A 35 -4.55 -35.35 -0.90
C LYS A 35 -4.69 -35.98 0.48
N GLY A 36 -5.61 -36.93 0.67
CA GLY A 36 -5.85 -37.58 1.97
C GLY A 36 -6.42 -36.65 3.03
N ASP A 37 -6.79 -37.20 4.19
CA ASP A 37 -7.69 -36.53 5.14
C ASP A 37 -7.04 -35.49 6.07
N GLN A 38 -5.75 -35.18 5.91
CA GLN A 38 -5.04 -34.21 6.76
C GLN A 38 -5.08 -32.80 6.19
N ASP A 39 -5.51 -31.84 7.03
CA ASP A 39 -5.58 -30.40 6.73
C ASP A 39 -4.27 -29.82 6.15
N LYS A 40 -3.11 -30.32 6.59
CA LYS A 40 -1.79 -29.91 6.10
C LYS A 40 -1.66 -29.97 4.57
N ASN A 41 -2.41 -30.85 3.91
CA ASN A 41 -2.32 -31.06 2.46
C ASN A 41 -3.14 -30.03 1.66
N TYR A 42 -3.99 -29.25 2.34
CA TYR A 42 -4.89 -28.27 1.74
C TYR A 42 -4.32 -26.84 1.73
N TRP A 43 -3.11 -26.65 2.27
CA TRP A 43 -2.39 -25.38 2.17
C TRP A 43 -1.89 -25.16 0.74
N SER A 44 -2.09 -23.97 0.21
CA SER A 44 -1.55 -23.59 -1.10
C SER A 44 -0.02 -23.58 -1.06
N GLU A 45 0.61 -24.10 -2.13
CA GLU A 45 2.05 -24.11 -2.25
C GLU A 45 2.65 -22.70 -2.22
N VAL A 46 3.76 -22.56 -1.49
CA VAL A 46 4.54 -21.32 -1.45
C VAL A 46 5.80 -21.53 -2.27
N ASN A 47 5.98 -20.72 -3.31
CA ASN A 47 7.16 -20.78 -4.15
C ASN A 47 8.00 -19.52 -3.96
N PHE A 48 9.25 -19.73 -3.57
CA PHE A 48 10.17 -18.66 -3.25
C PHE A 48 11.12 -18.30 -4.40
N LYS A 49 11.12 -19.08 -5.50
CA LYS A 49 12.11 -18.97 -6.58
C LYS A 49 11.67 -18.07 -7.73
N ASP A 50 10.37 -17.87 -7.90
CA ASP A 50 9.81 -17.14 -9.03
C ASP A 50 9.07 -15.88 -8.57
N LYS A 51 9.57 -14.74 -9.04
CA LYS A 51 9.12 -13.40 -8.62
C LYS A 51 7.72 -13.03 -9.13
N LYS A 52 7.19 -13.77 -10.13
CA LYS A 52 5.88 -13.49 -10.74
C LYS A 52 4.76 -14.41 -10.25
N GLN A 53 4.97 -15.14 -9.15
CA GLN A 53 4.03 -16.18 -8.70
C GLN A 53 2.98 -15.70 -7.72
N LEU A 54 1.86 -16.43 -7.75
CA LEU A 54 0.64 -16.17 -6.98
C LEU A 54 0.90 -16.07 -5.47
N SER A 55 1.86 -16.80 -4.89
CA SER A 55 2.10 -16.83 -3.44
C SER A 55 2.92 -15.65 -2.89
N GLN A 56 3.39 -14.73 -3.74
CA GLN A 56 3.97 -13.46 -3.30
C GLN A 56 2.89 -12.38 -3.22
N LEU A 57 2.88 -11.60 -2.14
CA LEU A 57 1.97 -10.48 -2.00
C LEU A 57 2.48 -9.29 -2.85
N HIS A 58 1.65 -8.82 -3.77
CA HIS A 58 1.95 -7.67 -4.63
C HIS A 58 1.28 -6.41 -4.11
N PHE A 59 2.00 -5.29 -4.11
CA PHE A 59 1.50 -4.03 -3.57
C PHE A 59 1.11 -3.04 -4.69
N PRO A 60 0.25 -2.05 -4.39
CA PRO A 60 -0.08 -0.99 -5.34
C PRO A 60 1.17 -0.24 -5.83
N SER A 61 1.08 0.37 -7.01
CA SER A 61 2.12 1.27 -7.53
C SER A 61 1.87 2.74 -7.20
N GLU A 62 0.88 3.01 -6.36
CA GLU A 62 0.49 4.36 -5.96
C GLU A 62 0.31 4.41 -4.44
N ILE A 63 0.61 5.55 -3.84
CA ILE A 63 0.41 5.83 -2.42
C ILE A 63 -0.39 7.12 -2.26
N MET A 64 -1.26 7.16 -1.25
CA MET A 64 -2.02 8.34 -0.87
C MET A 64 -1.97 8.57 0.64
N GLN A 65 -2.07 9.83 1.07
CA GLN A 65 -2.15 10.18 2.48
C GLN A 65 -3.60 10.25 2.95
N VAL A 66 -3.91 9.56 4.05
CA VAL A 66 -5.24 9.60 4.66
C VAL A 66 -5.51 10.97 5.26
N GLY A 67 -6.73 11.48 5.06
CA GLY A 67 -7.14 12.82 5.49
C GLY A 67 -6.89 13.94 4.46
N TYR A 68 -6.21 13.65 3.35
CA TYR A 68 -5.85 14.64 2.32
C TYR A 68 -6.39 14.24 0.93
N GLY A 69 -7.72 14.11 0.80
CA GLY A 69 -8.39 13.58 -0.40
C GLY A 69 -8.34 14.46 -1.67
N VAL A 70 -7.77 15.66 -1.60
CA VAL A 70 -7.59 16.59 -2.74
C VAL A 70 -6.20 16.43 -3.37
N VAL A 71 -5.26 15.79 -2.67
CA VAL A 71 -3.89 15.60 -3.17
C VAL A 71 -3.88 14.38 -4.09
N PRO A 72 -3.36 14.49 -5.34
CA PRO A 72 -3.22 13.35 -6.22
C PRO A 72 -2.38 12.24 -5.61
N ASN A 73 -2.73 10.99 -5.91
CA ASN A 73 -1.92 9.84 -5.50
C ASN A 73 -0.50 9.98 -6.07
N PHE A 74 0.51 9.68 -5.25
CA PHE A 74 1.88 9.63 -5.70
C PHE A 74 2.15 8.29 -6.41
N GLN A 75 2.52 8.36 -7.69
CA GLN A 75 2.87 7.19 -8.50
C GLN A 75 4.34 6.80 -8.28
N ILE A 76 4.59 5.54 -7.91
CA ILE A 76 5.93 4.99 -7.77
C ILE A 76 6.57 4.89 -9.17
N SER A 77 7.79 5.43 -9.28
CA SER A 77 8.62 5.32 -10.48
C SER A 77 8.90 3.86 -10.84
N LYS A 78 9.29 3.57 -12.09
CA LYS A 78 9.71 2.23 -12.49
C LYS A 78 11.16 1.98 -12.10
N TYR A 79 11.41 0.89 -11.40
CA TYR A 79 12.73 0.47 -10.93
C TYR A 79 13.06 -0.93 -11.44
N ASN A 80 14.35 -1.19 -11.61
CA ASN A 80 14.87 -2.51 -11.94
C ASN A 80 15.09 -3.36 -10.68
N SER A 81 15.56 -4.60 -10.87
CA SER A 81 15.82 -5.56 -9.78
C SER A 81 16.92 -5.10 -8.81
N GLY A 82 17.79 -4.17 -9.22
CA GLY A 82 18.83 -3.56 -8.41
C GLY A 82 18.41 -2.26 -7.72
N ASN A 83 17.10 -1.99 -7.59
CA ASN A 83 16.56 -0.77 -6.98
C ASN A 83 17.09 0.54 -7.63
N SER A 84 17.31 0.52 -8.94
CA SER A 84 17.67 1.73 -9.70
C SER A 84 16.51 2.14 -10.59
N LYS A 85 16.20 3.45 -10.64
CA LYS A 85 15.18 4.01 -11.54
C LYS A 85 15.54 3.65 -12.99
N ILE A 86 14.57 3.14 -13.72
CA ILE A 86 14.73 2.77 -15.14
C ILE A 86 14.71 4.03 -15.99
N ILE A 87 13.73 4.90 -15.75
CA ILE A 87 13.57 6.19 -16.42
C ILE A 87 14.31 7.24 -15.56
N GLN A 88 15.30 7.89 -16.16
CA GLN A 88 16.13 8.90 -15.49
C GLN A 88 15.74 10.31 -15.88
N SER A 89 15.35 10.50 -17.14
CA SER A 89 14.91 11.78 -17.67
C SER A 89 13.98 11.58 -18.86
N TYR A 90 13.50 12.68 -19.42
CA TYR A 90 12.73 12.72 -20.64
C TYR A 90 13.44 13.62 -21.65
N ASN A 91 13.35 13.30 -22.94
CA ASN A 91 13.83 14.19 -24.01
C ASN A 91 12.81 15.31 -24.29
N ASP A 92 13.12 16.20 -25.23
CA ASP A 92 12.26 17.32 -25.63
C ASP A 92 10.90 16.86 -26.20
N ASP A 93 10.84 15.65 -26.76
CA ASP A 93 9.60 15.01 -27.25
C ASP A 93 8.80 14.30 -26.15
N GLY A 94 9.24 14.37 -24.88
CA GLY A 94 8.58 13.74 -23.74
C GLY A 94 8.78 12.21 -23.68
N LYS A 95 9.77 11.67 -24.40
CA LYS A 95 10.08 10.23 -24.38
C LYS A 95 11.07 9.88 -23.27
N PRO A 96 10.90 8.73 -22.60
CA PRO A 96 11.72 8.34 -21.47
C PRO A 96 13.15 7.96 -21.90
N LEU A 97 14.14 8.41 -21.15
CA LEU A 97 15.56 8.12 -21.35
C LEU A 97 16.12 7.31 -20.16
N ASP A 98 17.07 6.43 -20.44
CA ASP A 98 17.87 5.75 -19.41
C ASP A 98 19.07 6.59 -18.93
N ALA A 99 19.86 6.03 -18.01
CA ALA A 99 21.03 6.69 -17.43
C ALA A 99 22.13 7.04 -18.46
N SER A 100 22.13 6.41 -19.63
CA SER A 100 23.05 6.72 -20.72
C SER A 100 22.50 7.75 -21.72
N GLY A 101 21.28 8.25 -21.47
CA GLY A 101 20.57 9.14 -22.39
C GLY A 101 19.93 8.41 -23.58
N LYS A 102 19.83 7.07 -23.54
CA LYS A 102 19.19 6.29 -24.60
C LYS A 102 17.68 6.31 -24.43
N GLU A 103 16.95 6.54 -25.52
CA GLU A 103 15.49 6.42 -25.57
C GLU A 103 15.04 4.98 -25.24
N LEU A 104 14.08 4.87 -24.32
CA LEU A 104 13.49 3.62 -23.87
C LEU A 104 12.15 3.37 -24.55
N THR A 105 11.98 2.16 -25.08
CA THR A 105 10.67 1.68 -25.55
C THR A 105 9.83 1.19 -24.37
N GLU A 106 8.50 1.07 -24.55
CA GLU A 106 7.63 0.44 -23.54
C GLU A 106 8.06 -0.99 -23.19
N LYS A 107 8.58 -1.72 -24.20
CA LYS A 107 9.13 -3.05 -24.01
C LYS A 107 10.40 -3.01 -23.16
N ASP A 108 11.32 -2.08 -23.41
CA ASP A 108 12.51 -1.91 -22.56
C ASP A 108 12.15 -1.65 -21.10
N ILE A 109 11.14 -0.80 -20.86
CA ILE A 109 10.68 -0.48 -19.51
C ILE A 109 10.08 -1.74 -18.87
N THR A 110 9.20 -2.44 -19.58
CA THR A 110 8.50 -3.62 -19.06
C THR A 110 9.46 -4.76 -18.76
N ASP A 111 10.41 -5.04 -19.65
CA ASP A 111 11.38 -6.15 -19.50
C ASP A 111 12.37 -5.89 -18.34
N ARG A 112 12.66 -4.62 -18.04
CA ARG A 112 13.58 -4.24 -16.95
C ARG A 112 12.88 -4.03 -15.60
N THR A 113 11.55 -3.88 -15.57
CA THR A 113 10.77 -3.56 -14.37
C THR A 113 10.77 -4.71 -13.36
N ASP A 114 11.12 -4.42 -12.10
CA ASP A 114 10.87 -5.31 -10.96
C ASP A 114 9.64 -4.80 -10.20
N ASP A 115 8.63 -5.67 -10.07
CA ASP A 115 7.32 -5.31 -9.50
C ASP A 115 7.41 -4.86 -8.03
N PHE A 116 8.35 -5.41 -7.26
CA PHE A 116 8.52 -5.03 -5.85
C PHE A 116 9.12 -3.63 -5.75
N TRP A 117 10.18 -3.37 -6.51
CA TRP A 117 10.83 -2.05 -6.51
C TRP A 117 10.00 -0.98 -7.21
N SER A 118 9.06 -1.36 -8.06
CA SER A 118 8.14 -0.46 -8.78
C SER A 118 6.76 -0.36 -8.12
N SER A 119 6.63 -0.82 -6.88
CA SER A 119 5.42 -0.71 -6.07
C SER A 119 5.75 -0.09 -4.70
N THR A 120 4.72 0.19 -3.92
CA THR A 120 4.84 0.69 -2.55
C THR A 120 5.42 -0.35 -1.58
N ALA A 121 5.64 -1.59 -2.02
CA ALA A 121 6.36 -2.61 -1.25
C ALA A 121 7.74 -2.11 -0.82
N ARG A 122 8.44 -1.39 -1.72
CA ARG A 122 9.76 -0.78 -1.46
C ARG A 122 9.78 0.20 -0.28
N LEU A 123 8.62 0.80 0.02
CA LEU A 123 8.45 1.79 1.08
C LEU A 123 8.20 1.16 2.45
N GLY A 124 8.04 -0.17 2.51
CA GLY A 124 7.90 -0.90 3.76
C GLY A 124 9.26 -1.16 4.42
N ASP A 125 9.31 -1.00 5.73
CA ASP A 125 10.46 -1.40 6.51
C ASP A 125 10.46 -2.92 6.76
N LYS A 126 11.64 -3.48 7.05
CA LYS A 126 11.85 -4.89 7.38
C LYS A 126 11.53 -5.16 8.86
N ALA A 127 10.30 -4.84 9.24
CA ALA A 127 9.81 -4.93 10.61
C ALA A 127 8.56 -5.83 10.69
N PRO A 128 8.18 -6.28 11.90
CA PRO A 128 6.89 -6.94 12.11
C PRO A 128 5.73 -6.15 11.49
N PHE A 129 4.83 -6.88 10.85
CA PHE A 129 3.63 -6.36 10.22
C PHE A 129 2.40 -7.07 10.79
N GLN A 130 1.23 -6.45 10.67
CA GLN A 130 -0.01 -7.03 11.18
C GLN A 130 -1.03 -7.19 10.06
N THR A 131 -1.78 -8.29 10.11
CA THR A 131 -2.88 -8.55 9.18
C THR A 131 -4.21 -8.66 9.89
N LEU A 132 -5.25 -8.07 9.31
CA LEU A 132 -6.62 -8.13 9.83
C LEU A 132 -7.60 -8.45 8.70
N SER A 133 -8.80 -8.90 9.05
CA SER A 133 -9.88 -9.15 8.11
C SER A 133 -11.16 -8.52 8.64
N ASP A 134 -11.86 -7.74 7.81
CA ASP A 134 -13.21 -7.26 8.09
C ASP A 134 -14.29 -8.19 7.49
N GLY A 135 -13.86 -9.32 6.91
CA GLY A 135 -14.73 -10.26 6.20
C GLY A 135 -15.03 -9.85 4.75
N LYS A 136 -14.65 -8.67 4.27
CA LYS A 136 -14.70 -8.30 2.84
C LYS A 136 -13.30 -8.19 2.23
N TYR A 137 -12.35 -7.68 3.00
CA TYR A 137 -10.96 -7.48 2.66
C TYR A 137 -10.05 -8.07 3.73
N ILE A 138 -8.83 -8.37 3.33
CA ILE A 138 -7.68 -8.57 4.21
C ILE A 138 -6.85 -7.29 4.17
N TYR A 139 -6.53 -6.76 5.34
CA TYR A 139 -5.70 -5.59 5.53
C TYR A 139 -4.29 -6.03 5.91
N VAL A 140 -3.29 -5.37 5.35
CA VAL A 140 -1.89 -5.53 5.75
C VAL A 140 -1.38 -4.17 6.22
N PHE A 141 -1.08 -4.09 7.51
CA PHE A 141 -0.50 -2.94 8.18
C PHE A 141 1.01 -3.14 8.32
N ARG A 142 1.80 -2.15 7.90
CA ARG A 142 3.26 -2.25 7.89
C ARG A 142 3.89 -0.89 8.19
N GLN A 143 5.01 -0.90 8.92
CA GLN A 143 5.81 0.29 9.13
C GLN A 143 6.47 0.71 7.81
N SER A 144 6.51 2.02 7.52
CA SER A 144 7.26 2.57 6.40
C SER A 144 8.72 2.81 6.76
N ILE A 145 9.57 2.86 5.74
CA ILE A 145 10.98 3.20 5.88
C ILE A 145 11.17 4.63 6.42
N ALA A 146 12.35 4.90 6.97
CA ALA A 146 12.72 6.24 7.41
C ALA A 146 12.79 7.23 6.23
N GLY A 147 12.58 8.51 6.51
CA GLY A 147 12.65 9.57 5.50
C GLY A 147 14.02 9.68 4.83
N ASN A 148 15.09 9.31 5.53
CA ASN A 148 16.47 9.30 5.02
C ASN A 148 16.92 7.93 4.50
N ASP A 149 16.03 6.94 4.40
CA ASP A 149 16.36 5.63 3.83
C ASP A 149 16.74 5.81 2.34
N PRO A 150 17.83 5.19 1.84
CA PRO A 150 18.25 5.29 0.44
C PRO A 150 17.22 4.79 -0.58
N LYS A 151 16.26 3.96 -0.17
CA LYS A 151 15.13 3.54 -1.01
C LYS A 151 14.12 4.68 -1.16
N ASN A 152 14.06 5.66 -0.27
CA ASN A 152 13.10 6.75 -0.37
C ASN A 152 13.45 7.69 -1.53
N GLU A 153 12.48 8.53 -1.94
CA GLU A 153 12.77 9.59 -2.92
C GLU A 153 13.24 10.86 -2.21
N ASN A 154 13.70 11.84 -2.98
CA ASN A 154 14.05 13.15 -2.46
C ASN A 154 13.19 14.21 -3.20
N PRO A 155 12.21 14.84 -2.54
CA PRO A 155 11.86 14.69 -1.12
C PRO A 155 11.25 13.32 -0.77
N ALA A 156 11.33 12.95 0.51
CA ALA A 156 10.84 11.66 1.02
C ALA A 156 9.34 11.50 0.82
N ILE A 157 8.93 10.31 0.36
CA ILE A 157 7.51 9.94 0.17
C ILE A 157 6.87 9.60 1.52
N VAL A 158 7.61 8.87 2.36
CA VAL A 158 7.16 8.36 3.68
C VAL A 158 8.25 8.60 4.72
N ASN A 159 7.91 8.56 6.01
CA ASN A 159 8.91 8.68 7.09
C ASN A 159 8.46 8.01 8.39
N ASN A 160 8.79 6.73 8.59
CA ASN A 160 8.47 5.98 9.82
C ASN A 160 6.98 6.08 10.20
N THR A 161 6.12 5.99 9.20
CA THR A 161 4.65 6.07 9.28
C THR A 161 4.00 4.69 9.13
N LEU A 162 2.73 4.57 9.51
CA LEU A 162 1.96 3.35 9.29
C LEU A 162 1.36 3.32 7.88
N LEU A 163 1.62 2.25 7.13
CA LEU A 163 1.04 1.98 5.82
C LEU A 163 -0.03 0.89 5.93
N VAL A 164 -1.06 1.00 5.10
CA VAL A 164 -2.11 -0.01 5.00
C VAL A 164 -2.53 -0.28 3.57
N ASP A 165 -2.63 -1.56 3.27
CA ASP A 165 -2.99 -2.11 1.96
C ASP A 165 -4.21 -3.05 2.09
N ARG A 166 -5.12 -3.03 1.11
CA ARG A 166 -6.33 -3.89 1.06
C ARG A 166 -6.23 -4.95 -0.01
N PHE A 167 -6.59 -6.17 0.35
CA PHE A 167 -6.57 -7.33 -0.52
C PHE A 167 -7.91 -8.06 -0.52
N ILE A 168 -8.30 -8.56 -1.69
CA ILE A 168 -9.43 -9.46 -1.89
C ILE A 168 -8.89 -10.88 -1.99
N LEU A 169 -9.40 -11.80 -1.17
CA LEU A 169 -9.13 -13.23 -1.32
C LEU A 169 -10.05 -13.81 -2.40
N SER A 170 -9.47 -14.37 -3.47
CA SER A 170 -10.16 -14.99 -4.60
C SER A 170 -9.59 -16.40 -4.80
N GLY A 171 -10.32 -17.41 -4.35
CA GLY A 171 -9.79 -18.76 -4.20
C GLY A 171 -8.62 -18.75 -3.20
N THR A 172 -7.45 -19.19 -3.65
CA THR A 172 -6.20 -19.18 -2.87
C THR A 172 -5.30 -17.98 -3.18
N THR A 173 -5.78 -16.98 -3.92
CA THR A 173 -4.98 -15.82 -4.34
C THR A 173 -5.46 -14.52 -3.70
N LEU A 174 -4.54 -13.75 -3.12
CA LEU A 174 -4.75 -12.36 -2.69
C LEU A 174 -4.54 -11.41 -3.88
N LYS A 175 -5.57 -10.63 -4.19
CA LYS A 175 -5.58 -9.66 -5.29
C LYS A 175 -5.76 -8.25 -4.76
N LEU A 176 -5.14 -7.27 -5.40
CA LEU A 176 -5.37 -5.86 -5.12
C LEU A 176 -6.83 -5.48 -5.40
N SER A 177 -7.40 -4.68 -4.51
CA SER A 177 -8.74 -4.10 -4.72
C SER A 177 -8.70 -3.10 -5.88
N ARG A 178 -9.68 -3.21 -6.79
CA ARG A 178 -9.84 -2.28 -7.91
C ARG A 178 -10.70 -1.10 -7.47
N GLU A 179 -10.50 0.04 -8.10
CA GLU A 179 -11.38 1.19 -7.93
C GLU A 179 -11.69 1.88 -9.25
N ILE A 180 -12.68 2.77 -9.23
CA ILE A 180 -13.12 3.56 -10.37
C ILE A 180 -12.54 4.97 -10.22
N ARG A 181 -11.93 5.48 -11.29
CA ARG A 181 -11.35 6.81 -11.35
C ARG A 181 -11.58 7.45 -12.72
N TYR A 182 -11.37 8.75 -12.81
CA TYR A 182 -11.32 9.46 -14.08
C TYR A 182 -10.12 8.97 -14.90
N GLN A 183 -10.35 8.60 -16.17
CA GLN A 183 -9.36 7.91 -17.00
C GLN A 183 -8.08 8.72 -17.25
N ARG A 184 -8.21 10.03 -17.47
CA ARG A 184 -7.09 10.91 -17.82
C ARG A 184 -6.42 11.50 -16.59
N SER A 185 -7.18 12.06 -15.66
CA SER A 185 -6.60 12.59 -14.41
C SER A 185 -6.09 11.50 -13.49
N ARG A 186 -6.61 10.26 -13.63
CA ARG A 186 -6.39 9.14 -12.72
C ARG A 186 -6.82 9.47 -11.28
N HIS A 187 -7.68 10.48 -11.11
CA HIS A 187 -8.20 10.93 -9.82
C HIS A 187 -9.58 10.33 -9.56
N LYS A 188 -9.91 10.12 -8.29
CA LYS A 188 -11.20 9.53 -7.89
C LYS A 188 -12.38 10.49 -8.12
N THR A 189 -12.15 11.79 -7.94
CA THR A 189 -13.22 12.81 -7.91
C THR A 189 -12.97 14.02 -8.80
N GLU A 190 -11.77 14.18 -9.37
CA GLU A 190 -11.40 15.39 -10.12
C GLU A 190 -11.08 15.03 -11.58
N PRO A 191 -11.93 15.42 -12.54
CA PRO A 191 -11.64 15.18 -13.95
C PRO A 191 -10.55 16.12 -14.49
N ALA A 192 -9.72 15.63 -15.42
CA ALA A 192 -8.75 16.49 -16.12
C ALA A 192 -9.43 17.45 -17.12
N SER A 193 -10.63 17.10 -17.59
CA SER A 193 -11.45 17.93 -18.48
C SER A 193 -12.89 17.44 -18.50
N ARG A 194 -13.81 18.17 -19.15
CA ARG A 194 -15.21 17.75 -19.33
C ARG A 194 -15.38 16.42 -20.09
N LYS A 195 -14.37 15.98 -20.82
CA LYS A 195 -14.36 14.71 -21.57
C LYS A 195 -13.71 13.56 -20.80
N ASP A 196 -13.23 13.82 -19.59
CA ASP A 196 -12.66 12.81 -18.73
C ASP A 196 -13.78 12.05 -18.02
N THR A 197 -13.84 10.74 -18.21
CA THR A 197 -14.93 9.88 -17.74
C THR A 197 -14.42 8.88 -16.70
N LEU A 198 -15.31 8.46 -15.80
CA LEU A 198 -15.01 7.44 -14.80
C LEU A 198 -14.89 6.05 -15.46
N SER A 199 -13.86 5.29 -15.11
CA SER A 199 -13.62 3.92 -15.55
C SER A 199 -12.80 3.15 -14.53
N ALA A 200 -12.81 1.81 -14.63
CA ALA A 200 -11.94 0.94 -13.85
C ALA A 200 -10.53 0.77 -14.47
N VAL A 201 -10.29 1.36 -15.64
CA VAL A 201 -9.01 1.35 -16.36
C VAL A 201 -8.65 2.74 -16.84
N ASP A 202 -7.36 3.04 -16.95
CA ASP A 202 -6.88 4.30 -17.53
C ASP A 202 -7.03 4.35 -19.06
N VAL A 203 -6.56 5.43 -19.68
CA VAL A 203 -6.58 5.61 -21.14
C VAL A 203 -5.74 4.58 -21.91
N GLU A 204 -4.81 3.90 -21.24
CA GLU A 204 -3.98 2.83 -21.80
C GLU A 204 -4.58 1.43 -21.54
N GLY A 205 -5.75 1.37 -20.90
CA GLY A 205 -6.43 0.12 -20.55
C GLY A 205 -5.85 -0.59 -19.32
N LYS A 206 -4.94 0.05 -18.56
CA LYS A 206 -4.39 -0.52 -17.32
C LYS A 206 -5.38 -0.32 -16.17
N PRO A 207 -5.63 -1.35 -15.34
CA PRO A 207 -6.59 -1.26 -14.25
C PRO A 207 -6.15 -0.28 -13.17
N PHE A 208 -7.12 0.46 -12.63
CA PHE A 208 -6.92 1.21 -11.40
C PHE A 208 -7.05 0.29 -10.19
N TYR A 209 -6.00 0.29 -9.37
CA TYR A 209 -6.01 -0.33 -8.06
C TYR A 209 -6.08 0.74 -7.00
N GLU A 210 -6.64 0.39 -5.86
CA GLU A 210 -6.55 1.26 -4.69
C GLU A 210 -5.09 1.52 -4.31
N PRO A 211 -4.73 2.76 -3.96
CA PRO A 211 -3.38 3.07 -3.52
C PRO A 211 -3.13 2.50 -2.12
N THR A 212 -1.85 2.33 -1.79
CA THR A 212 -1.44 2.19 -0.39
C THR A 212 -1.83 3.45 0.34
N ARG A 213 -2.41 3.30 1.53
CA ARG A 213 -2.79 4.43 2.38
C ARG A 213 -1.72 4.65 3.43
N GLU A 214 -1.21 5.87 3.51
CA GLU A 214 -0.32 6.31 4.56
C GLU A 214 -1.12 6.99 5.69
N LEU A 215 -0.97 6.49 6.91
CA LEU A 215 -1.53 7.07 8.12
C LEU A 215 -0.47 7.97 8.78
N VAL A 216 -0.32 9.19 8.28
CA VAL A 216 0.72 10.14 8.71
C VAL A 216 0.64 10.50 10.21
N PHE A 217 -0.55 10.44 10.81
CA PHE A 217 -0.72 10.65 12.25
C PHE A 217 -0.07 9.54 13.10
N ALA A 218 0.09 8.33 12.55
CA ALA A 218 0.78 7.22 13.16
C ALA A 218 2.25 7.21 12.70
N ASN A 219 3.01 8.19 13.18
CA ASN A 219 4.41 8.43 12.81
C ASN A 219 5.40 8.03 13.91
N ASN A 220 6.70 8.26 13.65
CA ASN A 220 7.82 7.95 14.54
C ASN A 220 7.86 6.47 14.96
N LEU A 221 7.37 5.58 14.10
CA LEU A 221 7.41 4.15 14.34
C LEU A 221 8.83 3.61 14.30
N ALA A 222 9.11 2.61 15.13
CA ALA A 222 10.32 1.83 15.06
C ALA A 222 10.03 0.37 15.37
N ASN A 223 10.78 -0.54 14.74
CA ASN A 223 10.76 -1.98 15.01
C ASN A 223 9.38 -2.66 14.89
N GLY A 224 8.44 -2.07 14.14
CA GLY A 224 7.09 -2.61 14.00
C GLY A 224 6.27 -2.49 15.29
N ASN A 225 6.60 -1.54 16.16
CA ASN A 225 5.91 -1.32 17.44
C ASN A 225 4.56 -0.60 17.23
N PHE A 226 3.60 -1.32 16.68
CA PHE A 226 2.22 -0.91 16.56
C PHE A 226 1.28 -2.11 16.76
N SER A 227 0.02 -1.81 17.08
CA SER A 227 -1.06 -2.80 17.13
C SER A 227 -2.33 -2.15 16.60
N VAL A 228 -3.02 -2.85 15.72
CA VAL A 228 -4.28 -2.42 15.11
C VAL A 228 -5.36 -3.42 15.47
N LEU A 229 -6.54 -2.92 15.79
CA LEU A 229 -7.74 -3.70 16.07
C LEU A 229 -8.89 -3.09 15.28
N LEU A 230 -9.79 -3.94 14.78
CA LEU A 230 -11.09 -3.52 14.29
C LEU A 230 -12.11 -3.88 15.37
N LEU A 231 -12.69 -2.88 16.01
CA LEU A 231 -13.62 -3.02 17.12
C LEU A 231 -15.05 -2.77 16.64
N PRO A 232 -16.05 -3.46 17.20
CA PRO A 232 -17.43 -3.02 17.08
C PRO A 232 -17.58 -1.63 17.73
N GLY A 233 -18.38 -0.77 17.10
CA GLY A 233 -18.78 0.53 17.62
C GLY A 233 -19.85 0.41 18.71
N ALA A 234 -20.33 1.56 19.17
CA ALA A 234 -21.41 1.61 20.17
C ALA A 234 -22.72 1.02 19.62
N ASP A 235 -22.95 1.20 18.32
CA ASP A 235 -24.03 0.57 17.56
C ASP A 235 -23.46 -0.61 16.76
N SER A 236 -24.22 -1.71 16.64
CA SER A 236 -23.76 -2.96 16.00
C SER A 236 -23.38 -2.83 14.53
N GLU A 237 -23.80 -1.74 13.87
CA GLU A 237 -23.52 -1.43 12.48
C GLU A 237 -22.25 -0.57 12.31
N GLU A 238 -21.75 0.04 13.39
CA GLU A 238 -20.53 0.83 13.35
C GLU A 238 -19.31 -0.02 13.71
N GLN A 239 -18.20 0.23 13.02
CA GLN A 239 -16.90 -0.36 13.37
C GLN A 239 -15.88 0.77 13.51
N ARG A 240 -14.85 0.55 14.33
CA ARG A 240 -13.77 1.53 14.52
C ARG A 240 -12.42 0.84 14.52
N TRP A 241 -11.46 1.49 13.89
CA TRP A 241 -10.06 1.17 14.07
C TRP A 241 -9.58 1.69 15.41
N GLN A 242 -8.98 0.80 16.20
CA GLN A 242 -8.20 1.15 17.36
C GLN A 242 -6.74 0.87 17.04
N ILE A 243 -5.90 1.90 17.02
CA ILE A 243 -4.49 1.83 16.63
C ILE A 243 -3.63 2.30 17.80
N PHE A 244 -2.77 1.42 18.28
CA PHE A 244 -1.70 1.74 19.22
C PHE A 244 -0.38 1.82 18.47
N THR A 245 0.43 2.83 18.77
CA THR A 245 1.78 2.99 18.22
C THR A 245 2.73 3.43 19.32
N THR A 246 4.00 3.05 19.23
CA THR A 246 5.05 3.65 20.07
C THR A 246 5.78 4.72 19.28
N ASP A 247 5.79 5.95 19.79
CA ASP A 247 6.60 7.03 19.24
C ASP A 247 8.04 6.85 19.72
N ALA A 248 8.95 6.51 18.81
CA ALA A 248 10.34 6.22 19.13
C ALA A 248 11.14 7.47 19.56
N THR A 249 10.66 8.68 19.23
CA THR A 249 11.32 9.94 19.62
C THR A 249 11.03 10.28 21.08
N THR A 250 9.80 10.00 21.55
CA THR A 250 9.34 10.35 22.89
C THR A 250 9.25 9.16 23.86
N GLY A 251 9.25 7.93 23.35
CA GLY A 251 9.03 6.70 24.09
C GLY A 251 7.58 6.47 24.56
N LYS A 252 6.63 7.31 24.13
CA LYS A 252 5.22 7.22 24.54
C LYS A 252 4.41 6.30 23.64
N VAL A 253 3.35 5.74 24.20
CA VAL A 253 2.33 5.02 23.42
C VAL A 253 1.23 5.99 23.02
N ASN A 254 0.98 6.11 21.71
CA ASN A 254 -0.16 6.83 21.17
C ASN A 254 -1.32 5.86 20.91
N SER A 255 -2.54 6.35 21.08
CA SER A 255 -3.77 5.62 20.85
C SER A 255 -4.68 6.44 19.94
N PHE A 256 -5.04 5.87 18.79
CA PHE A 256 -5.96 6.49 17.84
C PHE A 256 -7.23 5.65 17.72
N ASN A 257 -8.37 6.31 17.74
CA ASN A 257 -9.67 5.70 17.50
C ASN A 257 -10.30 6.39 16.29
N ILE A 258 -10.52 5.64 15.21
CA ILE A 258 -10.90 6.18 13.90
C ILE A 258 -12.09 5.39 13.40
N ARG A 259 -13.13 6.07 12.93
CA ARG A 259 -14.29 5.39 12.36
C ARG A 259 -13.90 4.60 11.11
N PHE A 260 -14.36 3.35 11.04
CA PHE A 260 -14.27 2.53 9.85
C PHE A 260 -15.36 2.91 8.87
N ASP A 261 -14.99 3.07 7.60
CA ASP A 261 -15.94 3.29 6.51
C ASP A 261 -15.60 2.34 5.36
N GLY A 262 -16.59 1.61 4.82
CA GLY A 262 -16.34 0.61 3.78
C GLY A 262 -15.80 1.19 2.46
N SER A 263 -16.04 2.48 2.19
CA SER A 263 -15.68 3.17 0.96
C SER A 263 -14.32 3.87 1.04
N ILE A 264 -14.01 4.55 2.16
CA ILE A 264 -12.76 5.32 2.35
C ILE A 264 -11.79 4.68 3.36
N VAL A 265 -12.22 3.65 4.09
CA VAL A 265 -11.51 2.87 5.13
C VAL A 265 -11.30 3.62 6.44
N PHE A 266 -10.83 4.87 6.36
CA PHE A 266 -10.55 5.72 7.51
C PHE A 266 -11.30 7.04 7.34
N GLU A 267 -12.36 7.22 8.12
CA GLU A 267 -13.06 8.50 8.20
C GLU A 267 -12.40 9.35 9.30
N THR A 268 -11.81 10.48 8.91
CA THR A 268 -11.05 11.35 9.82
C THR A 268 -11.82 12.59 10.25
N SER A 269 -13.03 12.82 9.74
CA SER A 269 -13.84 13.99 10.11
C SER A 269 -14.30 14.01 11.57
N ASP A 270 -14.45 12.84 12.20
CA ASP A 270 -14.82 12.71 13.62
C ASP A 270 -13.63 12.83 14.58
N SER A 271 -12.40 12.80 14.06
CA SER A 271 -11.15 12.79 14.83
C SER A 271 -10.47 14.18 14.91
N GLN A 272 -11.25 15.26 14.87
CA GLN A 272 -10.78 16.65 14.88
C GLN A 272 -9.83 17.02 16.04
N THR A 273 -9.69 16.17 17.06
CA THR A 273 -8.69 16.34 18.13
C THR A 273 -7.25 15.99 17.73
N VAL A 274 -7.00 15.36 16.56
CA VAL A 274 -5.65 14.91 16.14
C VAL A 274 -4.85 16.00 15.40
N VAL A 275 -5.50 17.03 14.83
CA VAL A 275 -4.82 18.00 13.94
C VAL A 275 -4.30 19.24 14.66
N ALA A 276 -4.72 19.51 15.91
CA ALA A 276 -4.42 20.78 16.58
C ALA A 276 -2.97 20.94 17.11
N ASN A 277 -2.19 19.86 17.26
CA ASN A 277 -0.90 19.94 17.96
C ASN A 277 0.37 19.76 17.09
N HIS A 278 0.26 19.65 15.76
CA HIS A 278 1.44 19.43 14.89
C HIS A 278 1.83 20.61 13.98
N PHE A 279 1.08 21.72 13.99
CA PHE A 279 1.26 22.80 13.00
C PHE A 279 1.98 24.08 13.46
N MET A 280 2.59 24.12 14.65
CA MET A 280 3.26 25.33 15.17
C MET A 280 4.80 25.35 15.12
N SER A 281 5.48 24.54 14.30
CA SER A 281 6.96 24.61 14.24
C SER A 281 7.62 24.55 12.86
N ARG A 282 6.95 25.03 11.80
CA ARG A 282 7.65 25.35 10.55
C ARG A 282 7.50 26.83 10.21
N PRO A 283 8.49 27.69 10.50
CA PRO A 283 8.52 29.03 9.93
C PRO A 283 8.75 28.89 8.42
N VAL A 284 7.73 29.29 7.64
CA VAL A 284 7.87 29.50 6.21
C VAL A 284 8.59 30.82 6.02
N ASN A 285 9.89 30.79 5.74
CA ASN A 285 10.63 31.97 5.29
C ASN A 285 10.20 32.28 3.85
N TRP A 286 9.21 33.16 3.72
CA TRP A 286 8.97 33.90 2.49
C TRP A 286 9.93 35.09 2.46
N PHE A 287 11.02 35.00 1.69
CA PHE A 287 11.71 36.19 1.21
C PHE A 287 11.19 36.50 -0.20
N LEU A 288 10.32 37.51 -0.29
CA LEU A 288 10.11 38.27 -1.52
C LEU A 288 11.21 39.35 -1.58
N PRO A 289 11.83 39.60 -2.74
CA PRO A 289 12.70 40.76 -2.90
C PRO A 289 11.84 42.03 -3.05
N ILE A 290 12.22 43.09 -2.35
CA ILE A 290 11.73 44.45 -2.57
C ILE A 290 12.94 45.30 -2.99
N ILE A 291 12.75 45.91 -4.17
CA ILE A 291 13.57 46.87 -4.95
C ILE A 291 14.69 46.26 -5.78
#